data_AF-A0A9X4KCG0-F1
#
_entry.id   AF-A0A9X4KCG0-F1
#
_cell.length_a   1.000
_cell.length_b   1.000
_cell.length_c   1.000
_cell.angle_alpha   90.00
_cell.angle_beta   90.00
_cell.angle_gamma   90.00
#
_symmetry.space_group_name_H-M   'P 1'
#
loop_
_entity.id
_entity.type
_entity.pdbx_description
1 polymer ?
#
loop_
_entity_poly.entity_id
_entity_poly.type
_entity_poly.pdbx_seq_one_letter_code
_entity_poly.pdbx_strand_id
1 'polypeptide(L)'
;MVSDSKQKIKRLGADGTLLGQMSYAAAERGARVDFNEAVADADGRIYALATVLDSYGLYVQSERIVRYDRSGNGGEVLYERKGDGTSKRIGQIKGLQLSGGSLYFYEAEADRLQLKRIVLPEGAPENVFAFTLPKDRYLSEITGTEPGQIYYTTRRGSIYQVSPEGVSAKLYPTASNTKASKNFPELPTLRTDGSLMFVDRLVNAVTTLDPRAPERTKTVLDDAALQRIAPGLDSYEMMDVKQTPTGFAVVLNDRILLLSADFSPAGQVSKAVFDRKTLWNQRLLWGVFWLGLLLLVFSVRFFHIHVLERRTSLFLKQVLATVPAILIAMILLSNFIYNSFSARMETQMQRELALLARNGQNLIDGDRLARLQSPSNYRNEDYMAIRAKMNFLFEGEDSEQRQGLYSTLYKYEDGQIYIVMDDDDGVNMFKPFEKSEENEAVLNQGVVRTGQWEDAEGKWLYAIGPVYDSVGTIVGVYETGRDLSVLHRENRKIYYNIIENILMITAGLVVLVVIVTFVLLSPIRKLRRSVMAMANGDWDVEVKLRNRDEVGDLGVQFNRMARYIKQHIADITSFSEASYRFVPQQFFHSLGKKGHSRHSARRPGSKKHGGHGRQSARVQATIENA
;
A
#
# COMPACT_ATOMS: atom_id res chain seq x y z
N MET A 1 -12.28 -4.27 -14.95
CA MET A 1 -12.17 -2.87 -14.50
C MET A 1 -10.76 -2.64 -14.00
N VAL A 2 -10.07 -1.63 -14.52
CA VAL A 2 -8.83 -1.12 -13.92
C VAL A 2 -9.21 -0.24 -12.73
N SER A 3 -8.48 -0.35 -11.62
CA SER A 3 -8.86 0.21 -10.31
C SER A 3 -7.65 0.47 -9.42
N ASP A 4 -7.88 1.07 -8.25
CA ASP A 4 -6.84 1.38 -7.25
C ASP A 4 -5.70 2.22 -7.87
N SER A 5 -6.05 3.35 -8.47
CA SER A 5 -5.12 4.26 -9.15
C SER A 5 -4.30 3.56 -10.25
N LYS A 6 -4.98 2.80 -11.11
CA LYS A 6 -4.41 1.96 -12.19
C LYS A 6 -3.51 0.79 -11.73
N GLN A 7 -3.34 0.54 -10.43
CA GLN A 7 -2.40 -0.50 -9.96
C GLN A 7 -3.01 -1.90 -9.91
N LYS A 8 -4.33 -2.04 -10.11
CA LYS A 8 -5.01 -3.33 -10.02
C LYS A 8 -6.10 -3.48 -11.06
N ILE A 9 -6.33 -4.73 -11.46
CA ILE A 9 -7.47 -5.09 -12.29
C ILE A 9 -8.46 -5.87 -11.41
N LYS A 10 -9.70 -5.38 -11.30
CA LYS A 10 -10.81 -6.06 -10.64
C LYS A 10 -11.71 -6.69 -11.68
N ARG A 11 -12.01 -7.98 -11.48
CA ARG A 11 -12.99 -8.74 -12.24
C ARG A 11 -14.31 -8.73 -11.47
N LEU A 12 -15.34 -8.15 -12.07
CA LEU A 12 -16.68 -8.07 -11.50
C LEU A 12 -17.63 -8.98 -12.29
N GLY A 13 -18.55 -9.63 -11.58
CA GLY A 13 -19.74 -10.23 -12.17
C GLY A 13 -20.73 -9.16 -12.65
N ALA A 14 -21.69 -9.53 -13.48
CA ALA A 14 -22.72 -8.62 -13.97
C ALA A 14 -23.60 -8.04 -12.85
N ASP A 15 -23.68 -8.73 -11.72
CA ASP A 15 -24.35 -8.35 -10.48
C ASP A 15 -23.47 -7.49 -9.55
N GLY A 16 -22.24 -7.19 -9.94
CA GLY A 16 -21.25 -6.50 -9.11
C GLY A 16 -20.47 -7.39 -8.15
N THR A 17 -20.64 -8.71 -8.18
CA THR A 17 -19.85 -9.61 -7.32
C THR A 17 -18.36 -9.56 -7.70
N LEU A 18 -17.46 -9.32 -6.75
CA LEU A 18 -16.02 -9.33 -6.99
C LEU A 18 -15.53 -10.78 -7.17
N LEU A 19 -15.18 -11.14 -8.40
CA LEU A 19 -14.75 -12.49 -8.78
C LEU A 19 -13.25 -12.71 -8.59
N GLY A 20 -12.47 -11.63 -8.67
CA GLY A 20 -11.02 -11.69 -8.54
C GLY A 20 -10.37 -10.32 -8.65
N GLN A 21 -9.15 -10.23 -8.14
CA GLN A 21 -8.31 -9.03 -8.21
C GLN A 21 -6.91 -9.45 -8.64
N MET A 22 -6.40 -8.79 -9.67
CA MET A 22 -5.09 -9.02 -10.25
C MET A 22 -4.20 -7.81 -9.96
N SER A 23 -2.93 -8.09 -9.69
CA SER A 23 -1.86 -7.10 -9.59
C SER A 23 -0.65 -7.64 -10.33
N TYR A 24 0.19 -6.75 -10.84
CA TYR A 24 1.49 -7.12 -11.41
C TYR A 24 2.60 -6.57 -10.51
N ALA A 25 3.50 -7.44 -10.08
CA ALA A 25 4.72 -7.03 -9.39
C ALA A 25 5.87 -7.13 -10.40
N ALA A 26 6.37 -5.97 -10.82
CA ALA A 26 7.56 -5.90 -11.66
C ALA A 26 8.79 -6.41 -10.87
N ALA A 27 9.78 -6.97 -11.55
CA ALA A 27 11.02 -7.45 -10.92
C ALA A 27 11.85 -6.29 -10.35
N GLU A 28 11.66 -5.10 -10.90
CA GLU A 28 12.29 -3.85 -10.53
C GLU A 28 11.85 -3.41 -9.12
N ARG A 29 12.79 -3.44 -8.18
CA ARG A 29 12.51 -3.16 -6.76
C ARG A 29 12.01 -1.73 -6.58
N GLY A 30 10.77 -1.59 -6.12
CA GLY A 30 10.17 -0.29 -5.82
C GLY A 30 9.45 0.38 -6.98
N ALA A 31 9.46 -0.23 -8.18
CA ALA A 31 8.73 0.27 -9.34
C ALA A 31 7.22 0.38 -9.08
N ARG A 32 6.59 1.40 -9.66
CA ARG A 32 5.14 1.51 -9.75
C ARG A 32 4.70 0.88 -11.07
N VAL A 33 3.59 0.15 -11.06
CA VAL A 33 3.05 -0.46 -12.28
C VAL A 33 1.62 0.01 -12.46
N ASP A 34 1.36 0.65 -13.58
CA ASP A 34 0.04 1.15 -13.95
C ASP A 34 -0.50 0.36 -15.14
N PHE A 35 -1.73 -0.15 -15.00
CA PHE A 35 -2.47 -0.78 -16.07
C PHE A 35 -3.21 0.29 -16.88
N ASN A 36 -2.76 0.54 -18.10
CA ASN A 36 -3.34 1.58 -18.94
C ASN A 36 -4.51 1.07 -19.79
N GLU A 37 -4.39 -0.18 -20.28
CA GLU A 37 -5.41 -0.81 -21.09
C GLU A 37 -5.56 -2.28 -20.68
N ALA A 38 -6.77 -2.83 -20.78
CA ALA A 38 -7.03 -4.23 -20.53
C ALA A 38 -8.17 -4.75 -21.39
N VAL A 39 -7.98 -5.95 -21.95
CA VAL A 39 -8.95 -6.66 -22.78
C VAL A 39 -9.11 -8.10 -22.29
N ALA A 40 -10.27 -8.69 -22.53
CA ALA A 40 -10.58 -10.06 -22.13
C ALA A 40 -10.99 -10.90 -23.34
N ASP A 41 -10.51 -12.14 -23.40
CA ASP A 41 -10.93 -13.09 -24.43
C ASP A 41 -12.23 -13.84 -24.04
N ALA A 42 -12.75 -14.65 -24.97
CA ALA A 42 -13.97 -15.42 -24.76
C ALA A 42 -13.85 -16.46 -23.63
N ASP A 43 -12.65 -16.96 -23.37
CA ASP A 43 -12.36 -17.90 -22.27
C ASP A 43 -12.26 -17.19 -20.90
N GLY A 44 -12.27 -15.86 -20.92
CA GLY A 44 -12.21 -15.00 -19.75
C GLY A 44 -10.80 -14.84 -19.19
N ARG A 45 -9.76 -15.07 -20.00
CA ARG A 45 -8.38 -14.63 -19.73
C ARG A 45 -8.27 -13.14 -20.00
N ILE A 46 -7.36 -12.48 -19.30
CA ILE A 46 -7.18 -11.03 -19.38
C ILE A 46 -5.78 -10.72 -19.89
N TYR A 47 -5.72 -9.81 -20.86
CA TYR A 47 -4.49 -9.26 -21.40
C TYR A 47 -4.46 -7.79 -21.05
N ALA A 48 -3.40 -7.34 -20.40
CA ALA A 48 -3.29 -5.98 -19.92
C ALA A 48 -1.96 -5.35 -20.32
N LEU A 49 -2.00 -4.07 -20.66
CA LEU A 49 -0.82 -3.24 -20.84
C LEU A 49 -0.38 -2.69 -19.48
N ALA A 50 0.68 -3.27 -18.94
CA ALA A 50 1.34 -2.87 -17.70
C ALA A 50 2.51 -1.92 -18.02
N THR A 51 2.39 -0.66 -17.63
CA THR A 51 3.46 0.34 -17.75
C THR A 51 4.25 0.36 -16.45
N VAL A 52 5.52 -0.04 -16.52
CA VAL A 52 6.45 -0.06 -15.39
C VAL A 52 7.13 1.30 -15.31
N LEU A 53 6.88 2.00 -14.22
CA LEU A 53 7.44 3.32 -13.92
C LEU A 53 8.60 3.18 -12.93
N ASP A 54 9.42 4.23 -12.86
CA ASP A 54 10.43 4.38 -11.82
C ASP A 54 9.84 4.35 -10.39
N SER A 55 10.71 4.40 -9.37
CA SER A 55 10.30 4.40 -7.97
C SER A 55 9.43 5.58 -7.55
N TYR A 56 9.41 6.64 -8.37
CA TYR A 56 8.64 7.87 -8.15
C TYR A 56 7.36 7.91 -8.97
N GLY A 57 7.07 6.88 -9.78
CA GLY A 57 5.87 6.83 -10.61
C GLY A 57 5.86 7.86 -11.73
N LEU A 58 7.03 8.26 -12.24
CA LEU A 58 7.15 9.33 -13.24
C LEU A 58 7.61 8.80 -14.59
N TYR A 59 8.84 8.33 -14.72
CA TYR A 59 9.41 7.92 -16.01
C TYR A 59 9.10 6.46 -16.34
N VAL A 60 8.75 6.21 -17.60
CA VAL A 60 8.51 4.86 -18.13
C VAL A 60 9.85 4.12 -18.24
N GLN A 61 9.98 3.03 -17.48
CA GLN A 61 11.12 2.11 -17.51
C GLN A 61 10.91 1.01 -18.54
N SER A 62 9.70 0.46 -18.61
CA SER A 62 9.29 -0.51 -19.62
C SER A 62 7.77 -0.58 -19.75
N GLU A 63 7.31 -1.10 -20.88
CA GLU A 63 5.93 -1.46 -21.13
C GLU A 63 5.83 -2.96 -21.38
N ARG A 64 4.89 -3.62 -20.71
CA ARG A 64 4.72 -5.07 -20.77
C ARG A 64 3.28 -5.41 -21.08
N ILE A 65 3.06 -6.28 -22.05
CA ILE A 65 1.75 -6.92 -22.25
C ILE A 65 1.74 -8.19 -21.42
N VAL A 66 0.89 -8.23 -20.40
CA VAL A 66 0.82 -9.33 -19.43
C VAL A 66 -0.48 -10.10 -19.56
N ARG A 67 -0.40 -11.42 -19.37
CA ARG A 67 -1.53 -12.34 -19.41
C ARG A 67 -1.89 -12.85 -18.02
N TYR A 68 -3.18 -12.85 -17.73
CA TYR A 68 -3.79 -13.47 -16.56
C TYR A 68 -4.78 -14.57 -16.97
N ASP A 69 -4.80 -15.65 -16.20
CA ASP A 69 -5.79 -16.69 -16.36
C ASP A 69 -7.20 -16.25 -15.88
N ARG A 70 -8.19 -17.13 -16.02
CA ARG A 70 -9.58 -16.86 -15.63
C ARG A 70 -9.73 -16.58 -14.12
N SER A 71 -8.87 -17.17 -13.28
CA SER A 71 -8.90 -17.00 -11.83
C SER A 71 -8.18 -15.72 -11.39
N GLY A 72 -7.51 -15.02 -12.30
CA GLY A 72 -6.67 -13.87 -12.01
C GLY A 72 -5.27 -14.23 -11.53
N ASN A 73 -4.88 -15.51 -11.62
CA ASN A 73 -3.50 -15.93 -11.40
C ASN A 73 -2.72 -15.72 -12.70
N GLY A 74 -1.47 -15.24 -12.61
CA GLY A 74 -0.64 -15.00 -13.78
C GLY A 74 0.20 -13.74 -13.63
N GLY A 75 0.40 -13.06 -14.75
CA GLY A 75 1.42 -12.03 -14.94
C GLY A 75 2.51 -12.48 -15.91
N GLU A 76 2.22 -13.43 -16.81
CA GLU A 76 3.16 -13.85 -17.83
C GLU A 76 3.32 -12.75 -18.88
N VAL A 77 4.56 -12.38 -19.17
CA VAL A 77 4.88 -11.32 -20.12
C VAL A 77 4.87 -11.91 -21.53
N LEU A 78 3.93 -11.46 -22.37
CA LEU A 78 3.83 -11.84 -23.78
C LEU A 78 4.69 -10.94 -24.68
N TYR A 79 4.88 -9.70 -24.25
CA TYR A 79 5.66 -8.71 -24.97
C TYR A 79 6.24 -7.70 -23.99
N GLU A 80 7.48 -7.26 -24.24
CA GLU A 80 8.14 -6.22 -23.47
C GLU A 80 8.83 -5.23 -24.40
N ARG A 81 8.64 -3.94 -24.13
CA ARG A 81 9.38 -2.85 -24.72
C ARG A 81 10.06 -2.05 -23.61
N LYS A 82 11.34 -1.74 -23.77
CA LYS A 82 12.04 -0.83 -22.85
C LYS A 82 11.58 0.61 -23.10
N GLY A 83 11.43 1.36 -22.02
CA GLY A 83 11.16 2.79 -22.10
C GLY A 83 12.30 3.53 -22.79
N ASP A 84 11.98 4.69 -23.37
CA ASP A 84 12.94 5.56 -24.06
C ASP A 84 13.72 6.47 -23.09
N GLY A 85 13.44 6.40 -21.79
CA GLY A 85 14.06 7.22 -20.74
C GLY A 85 13.57 8.66 -20.67
N THR A 86 12.61 9.06 -21.51
CA THR A 86 12.10 10.45 -21.59
C THR A 86 10.59 10.53 -21.41
N SER A 87 9.87 9.47 -21.77
CA SER A 87 8.42 9.36 -21.64
C SER A 87 8.02 9.29 -20.17
N LYS A 88 7.08 10.15 -19.78
CA LYS A 88 6.52 10.20 -18.43
C LYS A 88 5.12 9.60 -18.45
N ARG A 89 4.85 8.64 -17.56
CA ARG A 89 3.57 7.91 -17.29
C ARG A 89 2.85 7.26 -18.49
N ILE A 90 2.89 7.89 -19.66
CA ILE A 90 2.38 7.45 -20.93
C ILE A 90 3.52 6.77 -21.69
N GLY A 91 3.32 5.49 -22.03
CA GLY A 91 4.24 4.77 -22.88
C GLY A 91 3.91 4.84 -24.38
N GLN A 92 4.66 4.08 -25.16
CA GLN A 92 4.62 4.01 -26.62
C GLN A 92 3.66 2.93 -27.15
N ILE A 93 3.20 2.00 -26.32
CA ILE A 93 2.22 0.99 -26.72
C ILE A 93 0.80 1.55 -26.57
N LYS A 94 -0.04 1.35 -27.59
CA LYS A 94 -1.40 1.88 -27.67
C LYS A 94 -2.38 0.89 -28.31
N GLY A 95 -3.66 1.01 -27.97
CA GLY A 95 -4.76 0.42 -28.75
C GLY A 95 -4.78 -1.11 -28.69
N LEU A 96 -4.65 -1.66 -27.48
CA LEU A 96 -4.68 -3.08 -27.19
C LEU A 96 -6.07 -3.66 -27.51
N GLN A 97 -6.14 -4.60 -28.45
CA GLN A 97 -7.40 -5.12 -29.00
C GLN A 97 -7.33 -6.63 -29.24
N LEU A 98 -8.46 -7.32 -29.10
CA LEU A 98 -8.60 -8.73 -29.44
C LEU A 98 -9.48 -8.88 -30.68
N SER A 99 -8.97 -9.60 -31.69
CA SER A 99 -9.72 -9.92 -32.90
C SER A 99 -9.25 -11.25 -33.50
N GLY A 100 -10.18 -12.10 -33.93
CA GLY A 100 -9.87 -13.36 -34.61
C GLY A 100 -8.90 -14.29 -33.86
N GLY A 101 -8.99 -14.36 -32.53
CA GLY A 101 -8.08 -15.17 -31.69
C GLY A 101 -6.65 -14.63 -31.58
N SER A 102 -6.40 -13.40 -32.03
CA SER A 102 -5.12 -12.72 -31.92
C SER A 102 -5.24 -11.42 -31.12
N LEU A 103 -4.15 -11.06 -30.45
CA LEU A 103 -3.99 -9.80 -29.74
C LEU A 103 -3.26 -8.80 -30.65
N TYR A 104 -3.83 -7.62 -30.83
CA TYR A 104 -3.28 -6.53 -31.64
C TYR A 104 -2.94 -5.33 -30.75
N PHE A 105 -1.87 -4.63 -31.09
CA PHE A 105 -1.46 -3.39 -30.43
C PHE A 105 -0.57 -2.59 -31.37
N TYR A 106 -0.49 -1.29 -31.13
CA TYR A 106 0.37 -0.37 -31.86
C TYR A 106 1.59 0.01 -31.02
N GLU A 107 2.73 0.09 -31.68
CA GLU A 107 3.96 0.64 -31.12
C GLU A 107 4.27 1.96 -31.83
N ALA A 108 4.36 3.03 -31.04
CA ALA A 108 4.64 4.37 -31.53
C ALA A 108 6.13 4.71 -31.41
N GLU A 109 6.78 4.94 -32.55
CA GLU A 109 8.18 5.38 -32.63
C GLU A 109 8.23 6.74 -33.33
N ALA A 110 8.28 7.81 -32.53
CA ALA A 110 8.16 9.19 -32.99
C ALA A 110 6.85 9.43 -33.77
N ASP A 111 6.91 9.48 -35.10
CA ASP A 111 5.78 9.65 -36.01
C ASP A 111 5.36 8.33 -36.71
N ARG A 112 6.16 7.27 -36.59
CA ARG A 112 5.85 5.95 -37.18
C ARG A 112 5.04 5.10 -36.20
N LEU A 113 3.96 4.52 -36.70
CA LEU A 113 3.15 3.54 -35.96
C LEU A 113 3.30 2.16 -36.59
N GLN A 114 3.62 1.18 -35.76
CA GLN A 114 3.75 -0.22 -36.13
C GLN A 114 2.64 -1.03 -35.47
N LEU A 115 1.71 -1.55 -36.26
CA LEU A 115 0.74 -2.55 -35.82
C LEU A 115 1.45 -3.89 -35.65
N LYS A 116 1.32 -4.46 -34.45
CA LYS A 116 1.81 -5.78 -34.08
C LYS A 116 0.66 -6.71 -33.74
N ARG A 117 0.88 -8.00 -33.97
CA ARG A 117 -0.06 -9.08 -33.67
C ARG A 117 0.65 -10.20 -32.92
N ILE A 118 0.00 -10.73 -31.91
CA ILE A 118 0.38 -11.95 -31.20
C ILE A 118 -0.77 -12.96 -31.38
N VAL A 119 -0.48 -14.08 -32.04
CA VAL A 119 -1.46 -15.18 -32.14
C VAL A 119 -1.54 -15.88 -30.78
N LEU A 120 -2.74 -15.99 -30.20
CA LEU A 120 -2.88 -16.59 -28.87
C LEU A 120 -3.02 -18.11 -28.97
N PRO A 121 -2.54 -18.90 -27.97
CA PRO A 121 -2.01 -18.45 -26.69
C PRO A 121 -0.47 -18.25 -26.62
N GLU A 122 0.32 -18.74 -27.58
CA GLU A 122 1.79 -18.82 -27.48
C GLU A 122 2.54 -18.26 -28.71
N GLY A 123 1.88 -17.47 -29.56
CA GLY A 123 2.51 -16.88 -30.73
C GLY A 123 3.56 -15.83 -30.38
N ALA A 124 4.58 -15.71 -31.24
CA ALA A 124 5.53 -14.60 -31.16
C ALA A 124 4.88 -13.30 -31.71
N PRO A 125 5.34 -12.12 -31.28
CA PRO A 125 4.89 -10.84 -31.84
C PRO A 125 5.36 -10.69 -33.29
N GLU A 126 4.42 -10.41 -34.18
CA GLU A 126 4.64 -10.19 -35.61
C GLU A 126 4.25 -8.77 -36.01
N ASN A 127 5.01 -8.17 -36.93
CA ASN A 127 4.68 -6.88 -37.54
C ASN A 127 3.65 -7.09 -38.67
N VAL A 128 2.48 -6.46 -38.57
CA VAL A 128 1.38 -6.65 -39.55
C VAL A 128 1.29 -5.48 -40.53
N PHE A 129 1.38 -4.25 -40.04
CA PHE A 129 1.19 -3.06 -40.85
C PHE A 129 1.94 -1.88 -40.23
N ALA A 130 2.41 -0.96 -41.04
CA ALA A 130 3.06 0.26 -40.56
C ALA A 130 2.66 1.46 -41.39
N PHE A 131 2.54 2.61 -40.74
CA PHE A 131 2.29 3.88 -41.40
C PHE A 131 2.94 5.02 -40.62
N THR A 132 3.12 6.15 -41.28
CA THR A 132 3.70 7.35 -40.67
C THR A 132 2.62 8.41 -40.54
N LEU A 133 2.53 9.01 -39.36
CA LEU A 133 1.66 10.14 -39.09
C LEU A 133 2.17 11.36 -39.87
N PRO A 134 1.30 12.03 -40.65
CA PRO A 134 1.67 13.29 -41.29
C PRO A 134 2.13 14.34 -40.27
N LYS A 135 2.87 15.35 -40.74
CA LYS A 135 3.26 16.48 -39.89
C LYS A 135 2.03 17.09 -39.20
N ASP A 136 2.23 17.53 -37.95
CA ASP A 136 1.19 18.12 -37.10
C ASP A 136 0.01 17.18 -36.79
N ARG A 137 0.26 15.86 -36.81
CA ARG A 137 -0.64 14.82 -36.31
C ARG A 137 -0.03 14.19 -35.08
N TYR A 138 -0.48 14.64 -33.92
CA TYR A 138 -0.02 14.10 -32.64
C TYR A 138 -1.02 13.08 -32.17
N LEU A 139 -0.61 11.82 -32.10
CA LEU A 139 -1.46 10.71 -31.68
C LEU A 139 -1.99 10.93 -30.25
N SER A 140 -3.29 10.68 -30.05
CA SER A 140 -3.87 10.51 -28.72
C SER A 140 -4.15 9.03 -28.50
N GLU A 141 -5.08 8.47 -29.28
CA GLU A 141 -5.50 7.06 -29.19
C GLU A 141 -5.71 6.47 -30.59
N ILE A 142 -5.76 5.14 -30.68
CA ILE A 142 -5.88 4.40 -31.93
C ILE A 142 -6.66 3.10 -31.75
N THR A 143 -7.47 2.75 -32.74
CA THR A 143 -8.26 1.51 -32.80
C THR A 143 -8.23 0.94 -34.22
N GLY A 144 -8.58 -0.34 -34.36
CA GLY A 144 -8.62 -1.07 -35.62
C GLY A 144 -7.45 -2.04 -35.74
N THR A 145 -7.69 -3.16 -36.44
CA THR A 145 -6.73 -4.27 -36.57
C THR A 145 -6.38 -4.59 -38.03
N GLU A 146 -7.04 -3.94 -38.99
CA GLU A 146 -6.89 -4.20 -40.42
C GLU A 146 -6.63 -2.90 -41.20
N PRO A 147 -5.71 -2.90 -42.18
CA PRO A 147 -5.49 -1.75 -43.05
C PRO A 147 -6.78 -1.29 -43.74
N GLY A 148 -7.03 0.02 -43.79
CA GLY A 148 -8.31 0.58 -44.26
C GLY A 148 -9.40 0.67 -43.18
N GLN A 149 -9.23 0.01 -42.03
CA GLN A 149 -10.13 0.09 -40.87
C GLN A 149 -9.39 0.52 -39.59
N ILE A 150 -8.28 1.25 -39.74
CA ILE A 150 -7.54 1.83 -38.63
C ILE A 150 -8.00 3.28 -38.46
N TYR A 151 -8.35 3.64 -37.24
CA TYR A 151 -8.81 4.98 -36.88
C TYR A 151 -8.03 5.49 -35.68
N TYR A 152 -7.64 6.76 -35.72
CA TYR A 152 -6.93 7.38 -34.60
C TYR A 152 -7.45 8.78 -34.30
N THR A 153 -7.44 9.12 -33.02
CA THR A 153 -7.69 10.47 -32.52
C THR A 153 -6.36 11.20 -32.36
N THR A 154 -6.41 12.52 -32.46
CA THR A 154 -5.23 13.38 -32.29
C THR A 154 -5.41 14.33 -31.11
N ARG A 155 -4.29 14.73 -30.50
CA ARG A 155 -4.24 15.78 -29.46
C ARG A 155 -4.82 17.12 -29.93
N ARG A 156 -4.97 17.30 -31.25
CA ARG A 156 -5.60 18.46 -31.90
C ARG A 156 -7.10 18.31 -32.13
N GLY A 157 -7.76 17.33 -31.51
CA GLY A 157 -9.23 17.20 -31.52
C GLY A 157 -9.80 16.69 -32.85
N SER A 158 -9.07 15.82 -33.55
CA SER A 158 -9.50 15.30 -34.86
C SER A 158 -9.36 13.78 -34.96
N ILE A 159 -10.28 13.15 -35.70
CA ILE A 159 -10.26 11.70 -36.02
C ILE A 159 -9.82 11.52 -37.47
N TYR A 160 -8.93 10.56 -37.69
CA TYR A 160 -8.44 10.16 -39.01
C TYR A 160 -8.64 8.67 -39.25
N GLN A 161 -8.85 8.29 -40.50
CA GLN A 161 -8.80 6.92 -40.99
C GLN A 161 -7.51 6.70 -41.76
N VAL A 162 -6.90 5.53 -41.62
CA VAL A 162 -5.71 5.12 -42.38
C VAL A 162 -6.14 4.19 -43.51
N SER A 163 -5.78 4.55 -44.74
CA SER A 163 -6.02 3.72 -45.92
C SER A 163 -5.15 2.45 -45.93
N PRO A 164 -5.46 1.45 -46.77
CA PRO A 164 -4.60 0.28 -46.95
C PRO A 164 -3.16 0.62 -47.36
N GLU A 165 -2.94 1.76 -48.01
CA GLU A 165 -1.63 2.28 -48.41
C GLU A 165 -0.92 3.07 -47.29
N GLY A 166 -1.54 3.22 -46.12
CA GLY A 166 -0.97 3.96 -44.98
C GLY A 166 -1.26 5.46 -45.00
N VAL A 167 -2.15 5.94 -45.88
CA VAL A 167 -2.46 7.37 -46.00
C VAL A 167 -3.57 7.76 -45.03
N SER A 168 -3.34 8.82 -44.25
CA SER A 168 -4.32 9.33 -43.29
C SER A 168 -5.31 10.31 -43.93
N ALA A 169 -6.60 10.01 -43.87
CA ALA A 169 -7.70 10.88 -44.29
C ALA A 169 -8.49 11.38 -43.07
N LYS A 170 -8.78 12.69 -43.00
CA LYS A 170 -9.54 13.27 -41.89
C LYS A 170 -11.01 12.89 -41.99
N LEU A 171 -11.58 12.36 -40.91
CA LEU A 171 -13.01 12.05 -40.83
C LEU A 171 -13.78 13.05 -39.95
N TYR A 172 -13.16 13.56 -38.90
CA TYR A 172 -13.84 14.42 -37.93
C TYR A 172 -12.87 15.49 -37.37
N PRO A 173 -13.35 16.72 -37.09
CA PRO A 173 -14.67 17.26 -37.46
C PRO A 173 -14.79 17.54 -38.97
N THR A 174 -16.02 17.53 -39.48
CA THR A 174 -16.37 17.89 -40.87
C THR A 174 -16.74 19.38 -41.00
N ALA A 175 -16.79 19.90 -42.23
CA ALA A 175 -17.12 21.32 -42.50
C ALA A 175 -18.53 21.74 -42.02
N SER A 176 -19.45 20.79 -41.88
CA SER A 176 -20.80 21.01 -41.33
C SER A 176 -20.82 21.13 -39.80
N ASN A 177 -19.76 20.71 -39.11
CA ASN A 177 -19.68 20.71 -37.66
C ASN A 177 -19.13 22.07 -37.15
N THR A 178 -19.70 23.20 -37.60
CA THR A 178 -19.19 24.56 -37.34
C THR A 178 -19.26 25.02 -35.87
N LYS A 179 -19.86 24.24 -34.97
CA LYS A 179 -19.85 24.50 -33.52
C LYS A 179 -18.51 24.11 -32.83
N ALA A 180 -17.54 23.57 -33.57
CA ALA A 180 -16.53 22.63 -33.07
C ALA A 180 -15.08 23.10 -33.00
N SER A 181 -14.76 24.36 -32.64
CA SER A 181 -13.34 24.71 -32.47
C SER A 181 -12.70 23.97 -31.27
N LYS A 182 -13.49 23.55 -30.27
CA LYS A 182 -13.02 22.89 -29.04
C LYS A 182 -13.38 21.39 -28.95
N ASN A 183 -13.92 20.77 -30.01
CA ASN A 183 -14.32 19.35 -29.96
C ASN A 183 -13.12 18.46 -29.69
N PHE A 184 -13.36 17.42 -28.89
CA PHE A 184 -12.26 16.65 -28.35
C PHE A 184 -12.65 15.16 -28.20
N PRO A 185 -12.54 14.39 -29.30
CA PRO A 185 -12.92 12.99 -29.35
C PRO A 185 -11.86 12.08 -28.72
N GLU A 186 -12.29 11.22 -27.81
CA GLU A 186 -11.47 10.21 -27.11
C GLU A 186 -12.10 8.83 -27.21
N LEU A 187 -11.32 7.80 -26.84
CA LEU A 187 -11.76 6.41 -26.75
C LEU A 187 -12.40 5.89 -28.04
N PRO A 188 -11.75 6.08 -29.22
CA PRO A 188 -12.30 5.60 -30.47
C PRO A 188 -12.43 4.08 -30.41
N THR A 189 -13.62 3.57 -30.70
CA THR A 189 -13.93 2.14 -30.70
C THR A 189 -14.62 1.78 -32.00
N LEU A 190 -14.01 0.88 -32.77
CA LEU A 190 -14.62 0.33 -33.98
C LEU A 190 -15.69 -0.69 -33.59
N ARG A 191 -16.93 -0.46 -34.00
CA ARG A 191 -18.06 -1.35 -33.75
C ARG A 191 -18.13 -2.48 -34.77
N THR A 192 -18.82 -3.56 -34.40
CA THR A 192 -19.04 -4.73 -35.27
C THR A 192 -19.80 -4.42 -36.56
N ASP A 193 -20.57 -3.32 -36.60
CA ASP A 193 -21.28 -2.84 -37.79
C ASP A 193 -20.41 -1.94 -38.70
N GLY A 194 -19.14 -1.72 -38.33
CA GLY A 194 -18.20 -0.86 -39.06
C GLY A 194 -18.31 0.63 -38.75
N SER A 195 -19.25 1.04 -37.88
CA SER A 195 -19.31 2.42 -37.38
C SER A 195 -18.28 2.69 -36.30
N LEU A 196 -17.82 3.94 -36.20
CA LEU A 196 -16.90 4.39 -35.17
C LEU A 196 -17.69 5.03 -34.03
N MET A 197 -17.40 4.63 -32.80
CA MET A 197 -17.93 5.25 -31.58
C MET A 197 -16.80 5.94 -30.83
N PHE A 198 -17.06 7.11 -30.26
CA PHE A 198 -16.10 7.87 -29.46
C PHE A 198 -16.82 8.72 -28.42
N VAL A 199 -16.09 9.19 -27.41
CA VAL A 199 -16.58 10.14 -26.41
C VAL A 199 -16.11 11.54 -26.79
N ASP A 200 -17.03 12.47 -27.01
CA ASP A 200 -16.71 13.89 -27.18
C ASP A 200 -16.68 14.54 -25.78
N ARG A 201 -15.46 14.75 -25.27
CA ARG A 201 -15.24 15.13 -23.87
C ARG A 201 -15.71 16.56 -23.57
N LEU A 202 -15.76 17.45 -24.56
CA LEU A 202 -16.21 18.83 -24.36
C LEU A 202 -17.67 18.90 -23.90
N VAL A 203 -18.52 18.06 -24.49
CA VAL A 203 -19.97 17.99 -24.22
C VAL A 203 -20.36 16.72 -23.45
N ASN A 204 -19.36 15.99 -22.95
CA ASN A 204 -19.50 14.72 -22.23
C ASN A 204 -20.52 13.77 -22.90
N ALA A 205 -20.34 13.47 -24.19
CA ALA A 205 -21.32 12.69 -24.96
C ALA A 205 -20.70 11.57 -25.80
N VAL A 206 -21.36 10.42 -25.87
CA VAL A 206 -21.01 9.32 -26.77
C VAL A 206 -21.60 9.60 -28.15
N THR A 207 -20.73 9.67 -29.15
CA THR A 207 -21.10 9.93 -30.54
C THR A 207 -20.70 8.76 -31.42
N THR A 208 -21.56 8.46 -32.39
CA THR A 208 -21.32 7.48 -33.45
C THR A 208 -21.16 8.18 -34.78
N LEU A 209 -20.28 7.64 -35.62
CA LEU A 209 -19.89 8.15 -36.92
C LEU A 209 -19.81 6.98 -37.90
N ASP A 210 -20.46 7.08 -39.06
CA ASP A 210 -20.22 6.15 -40.16
C ASP A 210 -19.00 6.65 -40.97
N PRO A 211 -17.89 5.89 -41.05
CA PRO A 211 -16.73 6.27 -41.85
C PRO A 211 -17.04 6.52 -43.33
N ARG A 212 -18.12 5.94 -43.87
CA ARG A 212 -18.56 6.12 -45.26
C ARG A 212 -19.37 7.40 -45.49
N ALA A 213 -19.92 7.97 -44.42
CA ALA A 213 -20.72 9.19 -44.44
C ALA A 213 -20.40 10.05 -43.21
N PRO A 214 -19.15 10.57 -43.11
CA PRO A 214 -18.64 11.19 -41.89
C PRO A 214 -19.38 12.48 -41.48
N GLU A 215 -20.14 13.09 -42.38
CA GLU A 215 -21.03 14.20 -42.07
C GLU A 215 -22.25 13.80 -41.22
N ARG A 216 -22.56 12.51 -41.11
CA ARG A 216 -23.70 11.98 -40.35
C ARG A 216 -23.28 11.46 -38.98
N THR A 217 -22.91 12.37 -38.08
CA THR A 217 -22.70 12.03 -36.67
C THR A 217 -24.02 11.89 -35.93
N LYS A 218 -24.13 10.89 -35.06
CA LYS A 218 -25.28 10.70 -34.17
C LYS A 218 -24.82 10.54 -32.72
N THR A 219 -25.25 11.47 -31.86
CA THR A 219 -25.12 11.33 -30.40
C THR A 219 -26.07 10.24 -29.91
N VAL A 220 -25.52 9.26 -29.20
CA VAL A 220 -26.25 8.09 -28.68
C VAL A 220 -26.43 8.12 -27.17
N LEU A 221 -25.57 8.86 -26.46
CA LEU A 221 -25.65 9.09 -25.02
C LEU A 221 -25.09 10.49 -24.72
N ASP A 222 -25.85 11.29 -23.98
CA ASP A 222 -25.47 12.63 -23.51
C ASP A 222 -25.93 12.81 -22.05
N ASP A 223 -25.60 13.95 -21.43
CA ASP A 223 -26.00 14.24 -20.04
C ASP A 223 -27.52 14.17 -19.85
N ALA A 224 -28.31 14.59 -20.84
CA ALA A 224 -29.78 14.52 -20.80
C ALA A 224 -30.29 13.07 -20.83
N ALA A 225 -29.62 12.17 -21.56
CA ALA A 225 -29.89 10.74 -21.54
C ALA A 225 -29.45 10.10 -20.22
N LEU A 226 -28.29 10.46 -19.68
CA LEU A 226 -27.82 10.01 -18.37
C LEU A 226 -28.82 10.39 -17.27
N GLN A 227 -29.30 11.63 -17.27
CA GLN A 227 -30.31 12.12 -16.32
C GLN A 227 -31.63 11.34 -16.39
N ARG A 228 -32.03 10.90 -17.60
CA ARG A 228 -33.22 10.06 -17.79
C ARG A 228 -33.00 8.62 -17.31
N ILE A 229 -31.79 8.08 -17.45
CA ILE A 229 -31.43 6.75 -17.00
C ILE A 229 -31.38 6.70 -15.47
N ALA A 230 -30.70 7.65 -14.84
CA ALA A 230 -30.70 7.83 -13.41
C ALA A 230 -30.50 9.32 -13.06
N PRO A 231 -31.42 9.92 -12.28
CA PRO A 231 -31.28 11.31 -11.85
C PRO A 231 -29.98 11.55 -11.06
N GLY A 232 -29.30 12.66 -11.34
CA GLY A 232 -28.06 13.10 -10.68
C GLY A 232 -26.79 12.59 -11.35
N LEU A 233 -26.87 12.09 -12.59
CA LEU A 233 -25.71 11.66 -13.39
C LEU A 233 -25.28 12.69 -14.44
N ASP A 234 -25.95 13.83 -14.53
CA ASP A 234 -25.71 14.89 -15.52
C ASP A 234 -24.35 15.61 -15.37
N SER A 235 -23.66 15.42 -14.25
CA SER A 235 -22.31 15.95 -14.00
C SER A 235 -21.21 14.86 -13.99
N TYR A 236 -21.57 13.61 -14.26
CA TYR A 236 -20.62 12.50 -14.17
C TYR A 236 -19.82 12.34 -15.45
N GLU A 237 -18.49 12.30 -15.33
CA GLU A 237 -17.60 12.07 -16.46
C GLU A 237 -17.76 10.64 -17.00
N MET A 238 -17.88 10.51 -18.32
CA MET A 238 -17.83 9.21 -19.02
C MET A 238 -16.39 8.76 -19.19
N MET A 239 -15.88 7.98 -18.23
CA MET A 239 -14.48 7.56 -18.16
C MET A 239 -14.08 6.53 -19.22
N ASP A 240 -14.96 5.58 -19.55
CA ASP A 240 -14.74 4.60 -20.62
C ASP A 240 -16.08 4.09 -21.17
N VAL A 241 -16.11 3.69 -22.44
CA VAL A 241 -17.29 3.10 -23.09
C VAL A 241 -16.86 1.92 -23.94
N LYS A 242 -17.33 0.72 -23.60
CA LYS A 242 -17.00 -0.51 -24.32
C LYS A 242 -18.24 -1.27 -24.76
N GLN A 243 -18.20 -1.81 -25.98
CA GLN A 243 -19.22 -2.73 -26.47
C GLN A 243 -19.12 -4.07 -25.72
N THR A 244 -20.27 -4.60 -25.30
CA THR A 244 -20.40 -5.93 -24.69
C THR A 244 -21.21 -6.83 -25.62
N PRO A 245 -21.23 -8.16 -25.42
CA PRO A 245 -22.04 -9.06 -26.24
C PRO A 245 -23.55 -8.73 -26.24
N THR A 246 -24.04 -8.07 -25.18
CA THR A 246 -25.46 -7.76 -24.98
C THR A 246 -25.80 -6.26 -25.15
N GLY A 247 -24.81 -5.40 -25.40
CA GLY A 247 -25.00 -3.96 -25.50
C GLY A 247 -23.73 -3.18 -25.21
N PHE A 248 -23.74 -2.31 -24.20
CA PHE A 248 -22.62 -1.43 -23.85
C PHE A 248 -22.40 -1.35 -22.33
N ALA A 249 -21.14 -1.15 -21.93
CA ALA A 249 -20.76 -0.79 -20.58
C ALA A 249 -20.16 0.62 -20.59
N VAL A 250 -20.75 1.53 -19.82
CA VAL A 250 -20.28 2.91 -19.66
C VAL A 250 -19.75 3.05 -18.23
N VAL A 251 -18.46 3.35 -18.09
CA VAL A 251 -17.81 3.59 -16.81
C VAL A 251 -17.96 5.07 -16.48
N LEU A 252 -18.58 5.36 -15.34
CA LEU A 252 -18.71 6.68 -14.75
C LEU A 252 -17.85 6.77 -13.49
N ASN A 253 -17.77 7.97 -12.87
CA ASN A 253 -16.95 8.22 -11.67
C ASN A 253 -17.15 7.21 -10.53
N ASP A 254 -18.39 6.80 -10.22
CA ASP A 254 -18.70 5.93 -9.07
C ASP A 254 -19.35 4.59 -9.44
N ARG A 255 -19.67 4.35 -10.72
CA ARG A 255 -20.47 3.20 -11.16
C ARG A 255 -20.23 2.84 -12.61
N ILE A 256 -20.65 1.64 -12.97
CA ILE A 256 -20.71 1.16 -14.35
C ILE A 256 -22.17 1.03 -14.74
N LEU A 257 -22.59 1.71 -15.80
CA LEU A 257 -23.90 1.51 -16.41
C LEU A 257 -23.82 0.40 -17.45
N LEU A 258 -24.75 -0.54 -17.37
CA LEU A 258 -24.95 -1.58 -18.38
C LEU A 258 -26.15 -1.17 -19.23
N LEU A 259 -25.91 -0.95 -20.52
CA LEU A 259 -26.91 -0.55 -21.49
C LEU A 259 -27.13 -1.67 -22.51
N SER A 260 -28.34 -1.76 -23.05
CA SER A 260 -28.63 -2.62 -24.21
C SER A 260 -28.11 -2.02 -25.52
N ALA A 261 -28.22 -2.76 -26.63
CA ALA A 261 -27.70 -2.34 -27.93
C ALA A 261 -28.33 -1.03 -28.48
N ASP A 262 -29.52 -0.67 -28.01
CA ASP A 262 -30.23 0.59 -28.31
C ASP A 262 -29.96 1.71 -27.28
N PHE A 263 -28.97 1.51 -26.40
CA PHE A 263 -28.61 2.42 -25.29
C PHE A 263 -29.69 2.58 -24.22
N SER A 264 -30.66 1.67 -24.14
CA SER A 264 -31.62 1.62 -23.03
C SER A 264 -30.98 1.02 -21.76
N PRO A 265 -31.42 1.41 -20.55
CA PRO A 265 -30.83 0.93 -19.31
C PRO A 265 -31.13 -0.56 -19.08
N ALA A 266 -30.08 -1.38 -18.95
CA ALA A 266 -30.18 -2.81 -18.66
C ALA A 266 -29.76 -3.17 -17.22
N GLY A 267 -28.93 -2.33 -16.58
CA GLY A 267 -28.50 -2.51 -15.21
C GLY A 267 -27.41 -1.51 -14.80
N GLN A 268 -26.97 -1.56 -13.55
CA GLN A 268 -25.83 -0.77 -13.09
C GLN A 268 -25.07 -1.51 -11.98
N VAL A 269 -23.77 -1.26 -11.90
CA VAL A 269 -22.87 -1.75 -10.85
C VAL A 269 -22.27 -0.54 -10.14
N SER A 270 -22.79 -0.22 -8.95
CA SER A 270 -22.30 0.88 -8.10
C SER A 270 -21.57 0.41 -6.85
N LYS A 271 -21.64 -0.90 -6.53
CA LYS A 271 -20.95 -1.50 -5.38
C LYS A 271 -20.41 -2.86 -5.75
N ALA A 272 -19.16 -3.12 -5.35
CA ALA A 272 -18.60 -4.45 -5.41
C ALA A 272 -19.07 -5.26 -4.19
N VAL A 273 -19.64 -6.44 -4.41
CA VAL A 273 -20.06 -7.35 -3.33
C VAL A 273 -19.05 -8.49 -3.22
N PHE A 274 -18.59 -8.77 -2.01
CA PHE A 274 -17.72 -9.92 -1.78
C PHE A 274 -18.53 -11.22 -1.86
N ASP A 275 -17.94 -12.25 -2.44
CA ASP A 275 -18.56 -13.57 -2.48
C ASP A 275 -18.75 -14.15 -1.06
N ARG A 276 -19.66 -15.11 -0.94
CA ARG A 276 -20.06 -15.68 0.35
C ARG A 276 -18.89 -16.35 1.08
N LYS A 277 -17.90 -16.89 0.36
CA LYS A 277 -16.71 -17.51 0.96
C LYS A 277 -15.81 -16.44 1.60
N THR A 278 -15.56 -15.33 0.91
CA THR A 278 -14.76 -14.22 1.45
C THR A 278 -15.41 -13.63 2.71
N LEU A 279 -16.73 -13.43 2.70
CA LEU A 279 -17.46 -12.95 3.87
C LEU A 279 -17.36 -13.91 5.07
N TRP A 280 -17.43 -15.23 4.83
CA TRP A 280 -17.25 -16.23 5.89
C TRP A 280 -15.82 -16.24 6.45
N ASN A 281 -14.81 -16.16 5.59
CA ASN A 281 -13.41 -16.06 6.02
C ASN A 281 -13.16 -14.84 6.89
N GLN A 282 -13.75 -13.69 6.53
CA GLN A 282 -13.64 -12.47 7.33
C GLN A 282 -14.32 -12.61 8.71
N ARG A 283 -15.49 -13.25 8.78
CA ARG A 283 -16.15 -13.57 10.06
C ARG A 283 -15.33 -14.53 10.91
N LEU A 284 -14.66 -15.51 10.30
CA LEU A 284 -13.76 -16.43 10.99
C LEU A 284 -12.55 -15.69 11.55
N LEU A 285 -11.96 -14.76 10.79
CA LEU A 285 -10.89 -13.87 11.27
C LEU A 285 -11.32 -13.05 12.49
N TRP A 286 -12.52 -12.46 12.47
CA TRP A 286 -13.07 -11.80 13.65
C TRP A 286 -13.28 -12.77 14.82
N GLY A 287 -13.73 -14.00 14.56
CA GLY A 287 -13.82 -15.05 15.56
C GLY A 287 -12.47 -15.39 16.20
N VAL A 288 -11.42 -15.52 15.39
CA VAL A 288 -10.03 -15.74 15.85
C VAL A 288 -9.54 -14.55 16.67
N PHE A 289 -9.85 -13.32 16.25
CA PHE A 289 -9.51 -12.12 17.01
C PHE A 289 -10.16 -12.12 18.40
N TRP A 290 -11.47 -12.37 18.48
CA TRP A 290 -12.18 -12.45 19.76
C TRP A 290 -11.69 -13.59 20.64
N LEU A 291 -11.37 -14.74 20.05
CA LEU A 291 -10.74 -15.86 20.74
C LEU A 291 -9.36 -15.47 21.29
N GLY A 292 -8.54 -14.77 20.49
CA GLY A 292 -7.25 -14.24 20.90
C GLY A 292 -7.38 -13.25 22.06
N LEU A 293 -8.37 -12.36 22.03
CA LEU A 293 -8.67 -11.44 23.13
C LEU A 293 -9.06 -12.17 24.41
N LEU A 294 -9.90 -13.21 24.30
CA LEU A 294 -10.27 -14.07 25.43
C LEU A 294 -9.04 -14.79 26.01
N LEU A 295 -8.17 -15.33 25.16
CA LEU A 295 -6.93 -15.98 25.56
C LEU A 295 -5.93 -14.99 26.19
N LEU A 296 -5.91 -13.74 25.73
CA LEU A 296 -5.11 -12.68 26.34
C LEU A 296 -5.59 -12.39 27.76
N VAL A 297 -6.91 -12.19 27.94
CA VAL A 297 -7.50 -11.98 29.28
C VAL A 297 -7.23 -13.18 30.19
N PHE A 298 -7.39 -14.40 29.66
CA PHE A 298 -7.06 -15.61 30.39
C PHE A 298 -5.57 -15.69 30.75
N SER A 299 -4.67 -15.32 29.83
CA SER A 299 -3.22 -15.30 30.07
C SER A 299 -2.82 -14.26 31.11
N VAL A 300 -3.40 -13.06 31.08
CA VAL A 300 -3.18 -12.03 32.11
C VAL A 300 -3.65 -12.51 33.47
N ARG A 301 -4.85 -13.10 33.54
CA ARG A 301 -5.37 -13.71 34.77
C ARG A 301 -4.50 -14.88 35.25
N PHE A 302 -4.08 -15.75 34.33
CA PHE A 302 -3.22 -16.89 34.63
C PHE A 302 -1.86 -16.41 35.16
N PHE A 303 -1.27 -15.40 34.53
CA PHE A 303 -0.04 -14.77 34.97
C PHE A 303 -0.17 -14.15 36.37
N HIS A 304 -1.27 -13.45 36.63
CA HIS A 304 -1.56 -12.91 37.96
C HIS A 304 -1.60 -14.00 39.04
N ILE A 305 -2.41 -15.04 38.83
CA ILE A 305 -2.60 -16.10 39.83
C ILE A 305 -1.38 -17.03 39.95
N HIS A 306 -0.80 -17.47 38.83
CA HIS A 306 0.20 -18.52 38.84
C HIS A 306 1.63 -17.99 38.89
N VAL A 307 1.89 -16.75 38.47
CA VAL A 307 3.23 -16.16 38.52
C VAL A 307 3.34 -15.14 39.64
N LEU A 308 2.43 -14.17 39.72
CA LEU A 308 2.49 -13.10 40.74
C LEU A 308 2.13 -13.58 42.15
N GLU A 309 1.09 -14.40 42.34
CA GLU A 309 0.69 -14.89 43.68
C GLU A 309 1.54 -16.09 44.18
N ARG A 310 2.25 -16.79 43.29
CA ARG A 310 3.16 -17.89 43.69
C ARG A 310 4.54 -17.39 44.12
N ARG A 311 5.27 -18.24 44.87
CA ARG A 311 6.70 -18.04 45.23
C ARG A 311 7.65 -18.26 44.03
N THR A 312 7.38 -17.64 42.89
CA THR A 312 8.28 -17.62 41.74
C THR A 312 9.42 -16.62 41.97
N SER A 313 10.53 -16.78 41.23
CA SER A 313 11.69 -15.88 41.34
C SER A 313 11.27 -14.44 41.02
N LEU A 314 11.66 -13.48 41.88
CA LEU A 314 11.47 -12.04 41.66
C LEU A 314 11.93 -11.58 40.27
N PHE A 315 12.99 -12.20 39.75
CA PHE A 315 13.48 -12.01 38.38
C PHE A 315 12.39 -12.22 37.32
N LEU A 316 11.65 -13.33 37.41
CA LEU A 316 10.64 -13.68 36.42
C LEU A 316 9.48 -12.69 36.46
N LYS A 317 9.10 -12.22 37.65
CA LYS A 317 8.07 -11.19 37.83
C LYS A 317 8.51 -9.86 37.24
N GLN A 318 9.75 -9.44 37.47
CA GLN A 318 10.28 -8.18 36.93
C GLN A 318 10.34 -8.20 35.39
N VAL A 319 10.96 -9.22 34.80
CA VAL A 319 11.07 -9.33 33.33
C VAL A 319 9.69 -9.38 32.67
N LEU A 320 8.76 -10.17 33.21
CA LEU A 320 7.41 -10.28 32.64
C LEU A 320 6.53 -9.04 32.82
N ALA A 321 6.86 -8.13 33.74
CA ALA A 321 6.18 -6.83 33.87
C ALA A 321 6.85 -5.73 33.04
N THR A 322 8.18 -5.62 33.08
CA THR A 322 8.89 -4.51 32.44
C THR A 322 8.97 -4.64 30.93
N VAL A 323 9.17 -5.84 30.39
CA VAL A 323 9.31 -6.04 28.94
C VAL A 323 8.02 -5.68 28.19
N PRO A 324 6.81 -6.14 28.58
CA PRO A 324 5.58 -5.72 27.92
C PRO A 324 5.29 -4.22 28.07
N ALA A 325 5.54 -3.64 29.25
CA ALA A 325 5.33 -2.22 29.48
C ALA A 325 6.20 -1.35 28.54
N ILE A 326 7.45 -1.76 28.33
CA ILE A 326 8.39 -1.06 27.44
C ILE A 326 7.99 -1.27 25.99
N LEU A 327 7.57 -2.47 25.58
CA LEU A 327 7.05 -2.73 24.24
C LEU A 327 5.84 -1.83 23.94
N ILE A 328 4.90 -1.73 24.87
CA ILE A 328 3.73 -0.84 24.74
C ILE A 328 4.19 0.61 24.61
N ALA A 329 5.09 1.08 25.48
CA ALA A 329 5.62 2.44 25.42
C ALA A 329 6.35 2.73 24.10
N MET A 330 7.12 1.77 23.58
CA MET A 330 7.83 1.89 22.30
C MET A 330 6.86 1.91 21.12
N ILE A 331 5.79 1.11 21.15
CA ILE A 331 4.73 1.14 20.12
C ILE A 331 4.01 2.49 20.12
N LEU A 332 3.65 3.01 21.31
CA LEU A 332 3.02 4.31 21.45
C LEU A 332 3.94 5.45 20.96
N LEU A 333 5.21 5.43 21.35
CA LEU A 333 6.21 6.40 20.92
C LEU A 333 6.44 6.32 19.41
N SER A 334 6.53 5.11 18.85
CA SER A 334 6.64 4.88 17.40
C SER A 334 5.49 5.50 16.64
N ASN A 335 4.26 5.25 17.09
CA ASN A 335 3.06 5.80 16.47
C ASN A 335 3.04 7.34 16.58
N PHE A 336 3.41 7.89 17.73
CA PHE A 336 3.55 9.33 17.92
C PHE A 336 4.59 9.96 16.98
N ILE A 337 5.79 9.36 16.89
CA ILE A 337 6.86 9.82 16.01
C ILE A 337 6.40 9.76 14.55
N TYR A 338 5.80 8.64 14.13
CA TYR A 338 5.32 8.45 12.77
C TYR A 338 4.27 9.51 12.38
N ASN A 339 3.25 9.72 13.21
CA ASN A 339 2.20 10.70 12.94
C ASN A 339 2.76 12.13 12.95
N SER A 340 3.64 12.45 13.91
CA SER A 340 4.24 13.77 14.02
C SER A 340 5.18 14.07 12.85
N PHE A 341 5.98 13.09 12.44
CA PHE A 341 6.89 13.22 11.31
C PHE A 341 6.12 13.34 10.00
N SER A 342 5.12 12.48 9.77
CA SER A 342 4.29 12.52 8.57
C SER A 342 3.56 13.85 8.43
N ALA A 343 2.94 14.36 9.49
CA ALA A 343 2.24 15.65 9.47
C ALA A 343 3.19 16.84 9.21
N ARG A 344 4.39 16.82 9.80
CA ARG A 344 5.42 17.85 9.55
C ARG A 344 5.93 17.80 8.12
N MET A 345 6.19 16.59 7.59
CA MET A 345 6.64 16.38 6.22
C MET A 345 5.60 16.89 5.23
N GLU A 346 4.33 16.56 5.43
CA GLU A 346 3.22 17.02 4.60
C GLU A 346 3.10 18.55 4.61
N THR A 347 3.15 19.17 5.81
CA THR A 347 3.12 20.63 5.94
C THR A 347 4.30 21.30 5.22
N GLN A 348 5.49 20.70 5.31
CA GLN A 348 6.67 21.20 4.61
C GLN A 348 6.49 21.08 3.09
N MET A 349 6.03 19.94 2.58
CA MET A 349 5.74 19.74 1.16
C MET A 349 4.68 20.73 0.64
N GLN A 350 3.61 20.98 1.40
CA GLN A 350 2.61 21.99 1.04
C GLN A 350 3.23 23.38 0.91
N ARG A 351 4.16 23.76 1.80
CA ARG A 351 4.87 25.05 1.71
C ARG A 351 5.79 25.12 0.49
N GLU A 352 6.52 24.06 0.21
CA GLU A 352 7.38 23.95 -0.97
C GLU A 352 6.56 24.06 -2.26
N LEU A 353 5.46 23.31 -2.36
CA LEU A 353 4.53 23.39 -3.49
C LEU A 353 3.89 24.78 -3.61
N ALA A 354 3.48 25.40 -2.50
CA ALA A 354 2.91 26.76 -2.52
C ALA A 354 3.90 27.80 -3.05
N LEU A 355 5.20 27.66 -2.77
CA LEU A 355 6.24 28.52 -3.33
C LEU A 355 6.40 28.30 -4.84
N LEU A 356 6.37 27.05 -5.31
CA LEU A 356 6.43 26.73 -6.74
C LEU A 356 5.19 27.22 -7.50
N ALA A 357 4.00 27.00 -6.96
CA ALA A 357 2.75 27.48 -7.52
C ALA A 357 2.72 29.02 -7.59
N ARG A 358 3.20 29.70 -6.54
CA ARG A 358 3.35 31.17 -6.54
C ARG A 358 4.31 31.65 -7.62
N ASN A 359 5.43 30.96 -7.83
CA ASN A 359 6.39 31.29 -8.89
C ASN A 359 5.81 31.09 -10.30
N GLY A 360 4.75 30.28 -10.45
CA GLY A 360 3.98 30.16 -11.70
C GLY A 360 3.57 31.49 -12.30
N GLN A 361 3.27 32.49 -11.46
CA GLN A 361 2.95 33.87 -11.88
C GLN A 361 4.03 34.53 -12.75
N ASN A 362 5.30 34.25 -12.44
CA ASN A 362 6.43 34.84 -13.16
C ASN A 362 6.93 33.94 -14.30
N LEU A 363 6.56 32.66 -14.26
CA LEU A 363 7.03 31.65 -15.19
C LEU A 363 6.15 31.54 -16.43
N ILE A 364 4.83 31.63 -16.22
CA ILE A 364 3.82 31.44 -17.25
C ILE A 364 3.41 32.79 -17.82
N ASP A 365 3.60 32.94 -19.12
CA ASP A 365 3.12 34.09 -19.88
C ASP A 365 1.60 33.97 -20.08
N GLY A 366 0.83 34.74 -19.31
CA GLY A 366 -0.63 34.73 -19.36
C GLY A 366 -1.20 35.21 -20.69
N ASP A 367 -0.51 36.10 -21.41
CA ASP A 367 -0.96 36.55 -22.74
C ASP A 367 -0.87 35.41 -23.75
N ARG A 368 0.18 34.59 -23.68
CA ARG A 368 0.29 33.35 -24.48
C ARG A 368 -0.82 32.36 -24.13
N LEU A 369 -1.12 32.19 -22.85
CA LEU A 369 -2.20 31.31 -22.40
C LEU A 369 -3.58 31.80 -22.90
N ALA A 370 -3.80 33.12 -22.90
CA ALA A 370 -5.01 33.72 -23.44
C ALA A 370 -5.19 33.43 -24.94
N ARG A 371 -4.10 33.37 -25.73
CA ARG A 371 -4.13 33.04 -27.17
C ARG A 371 -4.38 31.56 -27.49
N LEU A 372 -4.21 30.65 -26.53
CA LEU A 372 -4.62 29.26 -26.71
C LEU A 372 -6.14 29.18 -26.63
N GLN A 373 -6.80 28.84 -27.74
CA GLN A 373 -8.26 28.94 -27.90
C GLN A 373 -8.92 27.60 -28.26
N SER A 374 -8.12 26.62 -28.70
CA SER A 374 -8.62 25.29 -29.07
C SER A 374 -7.56 24.20 -28.95
N PRO A 375 -7.97 22.92 -28.93
CA PRO A 375 -7.05 21.79 -29.09
C PRO A 375 -6.17 21.90 -30.34
N SER A 376 -6.64 22.57 -31.41
CA SER A 376 -5.84 22.77 -32.63
C SER A 376 -4.53 23.53 -32.39
N ASN A 377 -4.42 24.30 -31.30
CA ASN A 377 -3.22 25.01 -30.90
C ASN A 377 -2.16 24.11 -30.22
N TYR A 378 -2.44 22.84 -30.01
CA TYR A 378 -1.48 21.90 -29.41
C TYR A 378 -0.16 21.89 -30.17
N ARG A 379 0.95 22.11 -29.44
CA ARG A 379 2.31 22.25 -29.97
C ARG A 379 2.50 23.35 -31.02
N ASN A 380 1.68 24.41 -30.99
CA ASN A 380 2.01 25.66 -31.68
C ASN A 380 3.11 26.43 -30.91
N GLU A 381 3.51 27.59 -31.42
CA GLU A 381 4.55 28.41 -30.81
C GLU A 381 4.24 28.81 -29.35
N ASP A 382 3.02 29.30 -29.09
CA ASP A 382 2.60 29.71 -27.75
C ASP A 382 2.59 28.54 -26.76
N TYR A 383 2.07 27.38 -27.17
CA TYR A 383 2.06 26.15 -26.38
C TYR A 383 3.48 25.71 -26.03
N MET A 384 4.39 25.67 -27.02
CA MET A 384 5.76 25.21 -26.80
C MET A 384 6.55 26.16 -25.91
N ALA A 385 6.32 27.48 -26.02
CA ALA A 385 6.96 28.46 -25.16
C ALA A 385 6.54 28.30 -23.70
N ILE A 386 5.24 28.11 -23.43
CA ILE A 386 4.73 27.83 -22.08
C ILE A 386 5.30 26.50 -21.58
N ARG A 387 5.28 25.45 -22.40
CA ARG A 387 5.76 24.11 -22.03
C ARG A 387 7.25 24.12 -21.65
N ALA A 388 8.07 24.84 -22.40
CA ALA A 388 9.49 24.99 -22.09
C ALA A 388 9.70 25.64 -20.73
N LYS A 389 8.92 26.66 -20.39
CA LYS A 389 8.98 27.31 -19.07
C LYS A 389 8.50 26.39 -17.94
N MET A 390 7.39 25.68 -18.13
CA MET A 390 6.91 24.68 -17.16
C MET A 390 7.96 23.59 -16.90
N ASN A 391 8.59 23.08 -17.96
CA ASN A 391 9.63 22.07 -17.85
C ASN A 391 10.89 22.61 -17.16
N PHE A 392 11.26 23.88 -17.41
CA PHE A 392 12.46 24.51 -16.84
C PHE A 392 12.54 24.43 -15.31
N LEU A 393 11.40 24.51 -14.60
CA LEU A 393 11.38 24.34 -13.14
C LEU A 393 11.88 22.97 -12.67
N PHE A 394 11.93 22.01 -13.57
CA PHE A 394 12.33 20.63 -13.33
C PHE A 394 13.53 20.22 -14.20
N GLU A 395 14.11 21.14 -14.98
CA GLU A 395 15.29 20.90 -15.81
C GLU A 395 16.58 21.20 -15.03
N GLY A 396 17.54 20.28 -15.07
CA GLY A 396 18.86 20.43 -14.44
C GLY A 396 19.01 19.71 -13.09
N GLU A 397 17.94 19.15 -12.55
CA GLU A 397 17.95 18.30 -11.37
C GLU A 397 17.98 16.82 -11.80
N ASP A 398 18.76 15.98 -11.11
CA ASP A 398 18.78 14.53 -11.32
C ASP A 398 17.34 13.98 -11.26
N SER A 399 17.03 12.91 -11.99
CA SER A 399 15.69 12.28 -11.92
C SER A 399 15.28 11.90 -10.48
N GLU A 400 16.28 11.69 -9.60
CA GLU A 400 16.11 11.49 -8.16
C GLU A 400 15.64 12.73 -7.38
N GLN A 401 15.88 13.94 -7.88
CA GLN A 401 15.53 15.21 -7.21
C GLN A 401 14.10 15.66 -7.54
N ARG A 402 13.57 15.29 -8.71
CA ARG A 402 12.17 15.59 -9.08
C ARG A 402 11.15 14.87 -8.18
N GLN A 403 11.50 13.73 -7.58
CA GLN A 403 10.74 13.04 -6.51
C GLN A 403 9.20 12.96 -6.70
N GLY A 404 8.73 12.74 -7.94
CA GLY A 404 7.30 12.65 -8.26
C GLY A 404 6.56 14.00 -8.36
N LEU A 405 7.29 15.12 -8.49
CA LEU A 405 6.74 16.44 -8.81
C LEU A 405 6.11 16.45 -10.21
N TYR A 406 4.91 17.01 -10.28
CA TYR A 406 4.19 17.31 -11.52
C TYR A 406 3.70 18.76 -11.52
N SER A 407 3.28 19.23 -12.69
CA SER A 407 2.72 20.56 -12.87
C SER A 407 1.63 20.54 -13.93
N THR A 408 0.53 21.24 -13.66
CA THR A 408 -0.62 21.31 -14.57
C THR A 408 -1.02 22.76 -14.74
N LEU A 409 -1.35 23.15 -15.97
CA LEU A 409 -1.78 24.49 -16.31
C LEU A 409 -3.25 24.48 -16.73
N TYR A 410 -4.02 25.30 -16.04
CA TYR A 410 -5.44 25.50 -16.27
C TYR A 410 -5.67 26.87 -16.90
N LYS A 411 -6.55 26.93 -17.90
CA LYS A 411 -7.08 28.18 -18.45
C LYS A 411 -8.45 28.44 -17.84
N TYR A 412 -8.70 29.70 -17.51
CA TYR A 412 -10.01 30.18 -17.09
C TYR A 412 -10.60 31.07 -18.18
N GLU A 413 -11.78 30.70 -18.68
CA GLU A 413 -12.49 31.41 -19.75
C GLU A 413 -13.99 31.16 -19.61
N ASP A 414 -14.80 32.21 -19.81
CA ASP A 414 -16.28 32.14 -19.74
C ASP A 414 -16.84 31.50 -18.47
N GLY A 415 -16.15 31.69 -17.35
CA GLY A 415 -16.55 31.11 -16.08
C GLY A 415 -16.35 29.60 -16.01
N GLN A 416 -15.54 28.99 -16.87
CA GLN A 416 -15.17 27.58 -16.85
C GLN A 416 -13.65 27.42 -16.72
N ILE A 417 -13.22 26.30 -16.15
CA ILE A 417 -11.81 25.94 -16.01
C ILE A 417 -11.51 24.79 -16.96
N TYR A 418 -10.41 24.89 -17.67
CA TYR A 418 -9.96 23.88 -18.63
C TYR A 418 -8.52 23.48 -18.34
N ILE A 419 -8.24 22.18 -18.29
CA ILE A 419 -6.85 21.69 -18.34
C ILE A 419 -6.32 21.96 -19.74
N VAL A 420 -5.21 22.69 -19.83
CA VAL A 420 -4.58 23.05 -21.10
C VAL A 420 -3.25 22.33 -21.28
N MET A 421 -2.51 22.09 -20.20
CA MET A 421 -1.22 21.40 -20.28
C MET A 421 -0.98 20.62 -19.01
N ASP A 422 -0.46 19.41 -19.17
CA ASP A 422 0.07 18.60 -18.07
C ASP A 422 1.51 18.20 -18.35
N ASP A 423 2.27 17.92 -17.30
CA ASP A 423 3.72 17.73 -17.39
C ASP A 423 4.13 16.46 -18.16
N ASP A 424 3.27 15.45 -18.12
CA ASP A 424 3.40 14.17 -18.81
C ASP A 424 2.61 14.08 -20.11
N ASP A 425 1.89 15.15 -20.51
CA ASP A 425 1.02 15.17 -21.68
C ASP A 425 -0.18 14.20 -21.53
N GLY A 426 -0.55 13.78 -20.32
CA GLY A 426 -1.58 12.77 -20.03
C GLY A 426 -2.95 13.18 -20.52
N VAL A 427 -3.30 14.43 -20.25
CA VAL A 427 -4.60 15.02 -20.55
C VAL A 427 -4.53 15.86 -21.83
N ASN A 428 -5.61 15.82 -22.59
CA ASN A 428 -5.75 16.62 -23.79
C ASN A 428 -6.14 18.07 -23.48
N MET A 429 -5.72 19.00 -24.34
CA MET A 429 -6.04 20.42 -24.17
C MET A 429 -7.56 20.64 -24.16
N PHE A 430 -7.99 21.59 -23.34
CA PHE A 430 -9.41 21.95 -23.18
C PHE A 430 -10.28 20.87 -22.53
N LYS A 431 -9.70 19.94 -21.76
CA LYS A 431 -10.50 19.06 -20.89
C LYS A 431 -11.18 19.93 -19.81
N PRO A 432 -12.52 19.95 -19.71
CA PRO A 432 -13.22 20.67 -18.65
C PRO A 432 -12.79 20.17 -17.27
N PHE A 433 -12.64 21.09 -16.32
CA PHE A 433 -12.28 20.79 -14.94
C PHE A 433 -13.33 21.37 -13.99
N GLU A 434 -13.73 20.57 -13.00
CA GLU A 434 -14.72 20.97 -12.02
C GLU A 434 -14.19 22.10 -11.13
N LYS A 435 -15.05 23.07 -10.81
CA LYS A 435 -14.67 24.14 -9.89
C LYS A 435 -14.65 23.64 -8.46
N SER A 436 -13.59 23.96 -7.74
CA SER A 436 -13.47 23.75 -6.30
C SER A 436 -13.40 25.08 -5.55
N GLU A 437 -13.64 25.06 -4.24
CA GLU A 437 -13.50 26.23 -3.37
C GLU A 437 -12.09 26.85 -3.47
N GLU A 438 -11.07 26.00 -3.59
CA GLU A 438 -9.67 26.40 -3.70
C GLU A 438 -9.39 27.12 -5.03
N ASN A 439 -9.82 26.55 -6.15
CA ASN A 439 -9.66 27.16 -7.47
C ASN A 439 -10.43 28.48 -7.59
N GLU A 440 -11.64 28.53 -7.04
CA GLU A 440 -12.42 29.78 -7.00
C GLU A 440 -11.74 30.84 -6.12
N ALA A 441 -11.18 30.47 -4.98
CA ALA A 441 -10.41 31.40 -4.17
C ALA A 441 -9.19 31.96 -4.92
N VAL A 442 -8.47 31.11 -5.67
CA VAL A 442 -7.36 31.55 -6.52
C VAL A 442 -7.84 32.54 -7.59
N LEU A 443 -8.90 32.19 -8.33
CA LEU A 443 -9.44 33.00 -9.43
C LEU A 443 -10.05 34.32 -8.97
N ASN A 444 -10.71 34.35 -7.81
CA ASN A 444 -11.43 35.53 -7.31
C ASN A 444 -10.56 36.43 -6.42
N GLN A 445 -9.59 35.86 -5.70
CA GLN A 445 -8.81 36.58 -4.68
C GLN A 445 -7.31 36.68 -5.02
N GLY A 446 -6.82 35.97 -6.04
CA GLY A 446 -5.41 35.95 -6.41
C GLY A 446 -4.49 35.32 -5.34
N VAL A 447 -5.05 34.49 -4.47
CA VAL A 447 -4.34 33.84 -3.36
C VAL A 447 -3.78 32.49 -3.81
N VAL A 448 -2.78 31.98 -3.08
CA VAL A 448 -2.30 30.61 -3.25
C VAL A 448 -3.09 29.70 -2.31
N ARG A 449 -3.47 28.51 -2.81
CA ARG A 449 -4.12 27.46 -2.03
C ARG A 449 -3.36 26.16 -2.16
N THR A 450 -3.47 25.33 -1.14
CA THR A 450 -2.88 24.00 -1.06
C THR A 450 -3.99 23.02 -0.72
N GLY A 451 -3.95 21.82 -1.28
CA GLY A 451 -4.98 20.83 -1.02
C GLY A 451 -4.49 19.41 -1.29
N GLN A 452 -5.43 18.48 -1.16
CA GLN A 452 -5.26 17.10 -1.54
C GLN A 452 -6.47 16.66 -2.36
N TRP A 453 -6.25 15.80 -3.33
CA TRP A 453 -7.33 15.14 -4.06
C TRP A 453 -6.91 13.72 -4.44
N GLU A 454 -7.90 12.89 -4.78
CA GLU A 454 -7.72 11.51 -5.19
C GLU A 454 -8.53 11.28 -6.46
N ASP A 455 -7.91 10.65 -7.46
CA ASP A 455 -8.50 10.35 -8.76
C ASP A 455 -8.15 8.93 -9.24
N ALA A 456 -8.45 8.65 -10.51
CA ALA A 456 -8.17 7.37 -11.13
C ALA A 456 -6.66 7.13 -11.33
N GLU A 457 -5.82 8.14 -11.17
CA GLU A 457 -4.38 8.14 -11.40
C GLU A 457 -3.60 8.08 -10.09
N GLY A 458 -4.13 8.54 -8.96
CA GLY A 458 -3.39 8.59 -7.71
C GLY A 458 -4.03 9.40 -6.59
N LYS A 459 -3.21 9.63 -5.56
CA LYS A 459 -3.47 10.59 -4.48
C LYS A 459 -2.47 11.71 -4.63
N TRP A 460 -2.94 12.93 -4.67
CA TRP A 460 -2.12 14.08 -5.04
C TRP A 460 -2.13 15.10 -3.92
N LEU A 461 -0.93 15.58 -3.57
CA LEU A 461 -0.75 16.79 -2.77
C LEU A 461 -0.42 17.92 -3.73
N TYR A 462 -1.18 19.01 -3.70
CA TYR A 462 -1.02 20.08 -4.67
C TYR A 462 -1.01 21.46 -4.03
N ALA A 463 -0.48 22.41 -4.78
CA ALA A 463 -0.67 23.83 -4.57
C ALA A 463 -1.00 24.51 -5.90
N ILE A 464 -1.89 25.49 -5.84
CA ILE A 464 -2.38 26.23 -6.99
C ILE A 464 -2.19 27.73 -6.77
N GLY A 465 -1.76 28.42 -7.82
CA GLY A 465 -1.55 29.87 -7.85
C GLY A 465 -2.14 30.48 -9.11
N PRO A 466 -2.49 31.78 -9.08
CA PRO A 466 -3.08 32.44 -10.24
C PRO A 466 -2.03 32.68 -11.34
N VAL A 467 -2.48 32.70 -12.58
CA VAL A 467 -1.69 33.15 -13.75
C VAL A 467 -2.30 34.45 -14.26
N TYR A 468 -1.47 35.48 -14.34
CA TYR A 468 -1.90 36.81 -14.78
C TYR A 468 -1.50 37.06 -16.23
N ASP A 469 -2.36 37.72 -16.99
CA ASP A 469 -1.99 38.36 -18.24
C ASP A 469 -1.23 39.68 -18.00
N SER A 470 -0.75 40.32 -19.08
CA SER A 470 -0.01 41.58 -18.98
C SER A 470 -0.82 42.76 -18.42
N VAL A 471 -2.15 42.65 -18.41
CA VAL A 471 -3.08 43.67 -17.90
C VAL A 471 -3.38 43.45 -16.40
N GLY A 472 -2.97 42.31 -15.84
CA GLY A 472 -3.19 41.94 -14.45
C GLY A 472 -4.49 41.17 -14.20
N THR A 473 -5.14 40.66 -15.24
CA THR A 473 -6.31 39.79 -15.14
C THR A 473 -5.88 38.35 -14.91
N ILE A 474 -6.59 37.62 -14.05
CA ILE A 474 -6.35 36.20 -13.85
C ILE A 474 -6.95 35.42 -15.02
N VAL A 475 -6.10 34.83 -15.85
CA VAL A 475 -6.47 34.07 -17.06
C VAL A 475 -6.33 32.56 -16.89
N GLY A 476 -5.84 32.11 -15.73
CA GLY A 476 -5.62 30.70 -15.46
C GLY A 476 -5.11 30.42 -14.06
N VAL A 477 -4.88 29.14 -13.81
CA VAL A 477 -4.32 28.61 -12.56
C VAL A 477 -3.13 27.73 -12.91
N TYR A 478 -2.04 27.90 -12.18
CA TYR A 478 -0.86 27.05 -12.27
C TYR A 478 -0.81 26.14 -11.04
N GLU A 479 -0.87 24.84 -11.28
CA GLU A 479 -0.75 23.81 -10.27
C GLU A 479 0.65 23.22 -10.25
N THR A 480 1.15 22.98 -9.04
CA THR A 480 2.27 22.09 -8.80
C THR A 480 1.88 21.08 -7.74
N GLY A 481 2.22 19.82 -7.94
CA GLY A 481 1.90 18.79 -6.97
C GLY A 481 2.91 17.67 -6.91
N ARG A 482 2.68 16.75 -5.99
CA ARG A 482 3.43 15.50 -5.84
C ARG A 482 2.47 14.34 -5.63
N ASP A 483 2.84 13.19 -6.17
CA ASP A 483 2.16 11.93 -5.89
C ASP A 483 2.38 11.52 -4.41
N LEU A 484 1.29 11.52 -3.64
CA LEU A 484 1.28 11.17 -2.22
C LEU A 484 1.50 9.66 -2.01
N SER A 485 1.27 8.83 -3.02
CA SER A 485 1.50 7.38 -2.96
C SER A 485 2.98 7.05 -2.84
N VAL A 486 3.86 7.88 -3.42
CA VAL A 486 5.32 7.81 -3.26
C VAL A 486 5.71 8.09 -1.81
N LEU A 487 5.14 9.14 -1.20
CA LEU A 487 5.36 9.46 0.22
C LEU A 487 4.97 8.29 1.12
N HIS A 488 3.80 7.68 0.89
CA HIS A 488 3.33 6.55 1.69
C HIS A 488 4.23 5.31 1.54
N ARG A 489 4.80 5.11 0.35
CA ARG A 489 5.72 4.00 0.08
C ARG A 489 7.07 4.20 0.79
N GLU A 490 7.64 5.40 0.75
CA GLU A 490 8.87 5.72 1.47
C GLU A 490 8.67 5.74 2.99
N ASN A 491 7.54 6.27 3.47
CA ASN A 491 7.17 6.23 4.89
C ASN A 491 7.07 4.79 5.42
N ARG A 492 6.68 3.82 4.59
CA ARG A 492 6.65 2.41 5.00
C ARG A 492 8.06 1.84 5.24
N LYS A 493 9.07 2.25 4.48
CA LYS A 493 10.47 1.87 4.77
C LYS A 493 10.93 2.47 6.10
N ILE A 494 10.63 3.74 6.32
CA ILE A 494 10.91 4.42 7.60
C ILE A 494 10.24 3.66 8.74
N TYR A 495 8.98 3.25 8.58
CA TYR A 495 8.25 2.47 9.57
C TYR A 495 8.91 1.10 9.88
N TYR A 496 9.36 0.36 8.86
CA TYR A 496 10.09 -0.89 9.07
C TYR A 496 11.43 -0.68 9.79
N ASN A 497 12.19 0.34 9.41
CA ASN A 497 13.43 0.69 10.10
C ASN A 497 13.17 1.09 11.57
N ILE A 498 12.06 1.78 11.85
CA ILE A 498 11.65 2.10 13.22
C ILE A 498 11.34 0.81 14.00
N ILE A 499 10.60 -0.14 13.44
CA ILE A 499 10.32 -1.43 14.08
C ILE A 499 11.62 -2.21 14.34
N GLU A 500 12.51 -2.30 13.36
CA GLU A 500 13.79 -2.98 13.50
C GLU A 500 14.63 -2.37 14.64
N ASN A 501 14.71 -1.04 14.70
CA ASN A 501 15.38 -0.33 15.79
C ASN A 501 14.71 -0.58 17.14
N ILE A 502 13.37 -0.63 17.22
CA ILE A 502 12.64 -0.96 18.44
C ILE A 502 12.97 -2.38 18.91
N LEU A 503 13.02 -3.35 18.00
CA LEU A 503 13.37 -4.73 18.33
C LEU A 503 14.81 -4.81 18.87
N MET A 504 15.76 -4.14 18.22
CA MET A 504 17.15 -4.08 18.69
C MET A 504 17.29 -3.42 20.07
N ILE A 505 16.65 -2.26 20.28
CA ILE A 505 16.66 -1.55 21.57
C ILE A 505 16.00 -2.40 22.65
N THR A 506 14.86 -3.03 22.36
CA THR A 506 14.15 -3.90 23.30
C THR A 506 15.01 -5.11 23.67
N ALA A 507 15.65 -5.76 22.71
CA ALA A 507 16.54 -6.89 22.97
C ALA A 507 17.73 -6.48 23.86
N GLY A 508 18.38 -5.35 23.55
CA GLY A 508 19.46 -4.81 24.37
C GLY A 508 19.00 -4.48 25.80
N LEU A 509 17.80 -3.93 25.95
CA LEU A 509 17.25 -3.59 27.25
C LEU A 509 16.81 -4.83 28.06
N VAL A 510 16.28 -5.88 27.42
CA VAL A 510 16.03 -7.17 28.07
C VAL A 510 17.33 -7.74 28.63
N VAL A 511 18.41 -7.75 27.85
CA VAL A 511 19.72 -8.21 28.29
C VAL A 511 20.21 -7.37 29.49
N LEU A 512 20.07 -6.05 29.43
CA LEU A 512 20.43 -5.16 30.53
C LEU A 512 19.62 -5.45 31.81
N VAL A 513 18.30 -5.59 31.71
CA VAL A 513 17.43 -5.93 32.85
C VAL A 513 17.84 -7.27 33.44
N VAL A 514 18.17 -8.26 32.60
CA VAL A 514 18.63 -9.58 33.06
C VAL A 514 19.92 -9.48 33.86
N ILE A 515 20.90 -8.73 33.34
CA ILE A 515 22.21 -8.53 34.00
C ILE A 515 22.02 -7.81 35.34
N VAL A 516 21.33 -6.66 35.35
CA VAL A 516 21.11 -5.86 36.57
C VAL A 516 20.38 -6.69 37.63
N THR A 517 19.33 -7.38 37.24
CA THR A 517 18.54 -8.20 38.16
C THR A 517 19.34 -9.38 38.71
N PHE A 518 20.19 -10.00 37.88
CA PHE A 518 21.10 -11.06 38.33
C PHE A 518 22.11 -10.55 39.38
N VAL A 519 22.68 -9.36 39.15
CA VAL A 519 23.61 -8.71 40.07
C VAL A 519 22.92 -8.38 41.40
N LEU A 520 21.71 -7.81 41.37
CA LEU A 520 20.96 -7.42 42.57
C LEU A 520 20.45 -8.61 43.38
N LEU A 521 20.00 -9.70 42.75
CA LEU A 521 19.45 -10.86 43.45
C LEU A 521 20.52 -11.82 43.98
N SER A 522 21.75 -11.78 43.45
CA SER A 522 22.83 -12.68 43.86
C SER A 522 23.16 -12.60 45.37
N PRO A 523 23.35 -11.41 45.98
CA PRO A 523 23.53 -11.24 47.42
C PRO A 523 22.36 -11.78 48.25
N ILE A 524 21.12 -11.51 47.82
CA ILE A 524 19.91 -11.99 48.49
C ILE A 524 19.85 -13.52 48.49
N ARG A 525 20.22 -14.17 47.37
CA ARG A 525 20.31 -15.64 47.31
C ARG A 525 21.36 -16.20 48.26
N LYS A 526 22.51 -15.54 48.43
CA LYS A 526 23.53 -15.95 49.41
C LYS A 526 23.00 -15.82 50.84
N LEU A 527 22.42 -14.68 51.19
CA LEU A 527 21.77 -14.46 52.50
C LEU A 527 20.70 -15.51 52.79
N ARG A 528 19.80 -15.79 51.83
CA ARG A 528 18.77 -16.82 51.96
C ARG A 528 19.36 -18.20 52.27
N ARG A 529 20.45 -18.59 51.60
CA ARG A 529 21.11 -19.89 51.85
C ARG A 529 21.67 -19.96 53.27
N SER A 530 22.32 -18.90 53.74
CA SER A 530 22.86 -18.82 55.11
C SER A 530 21.75 -18.87 56.16
N VAL A 531 20.65 -18.15 55.96
CA VAL A 531 19.47 -18.21 56.84
C VAL A 531 18.90 -19.63 56.90
N MET A 532 18.79 -20.33 55.76
CA MET A 532 18.28 -21.71 55.72
C MET A 532 19.23 -22.72 56.37
N ALA A 533 20.55 -22.54 56.23
CA ALA A 533 21.52 -23.38 56.93
C ALA A 533 21.40 -23.23 58.45
N MET A 534 21.26 -21.99 58.93
CA MET A 534 21.01 -21.70 60.35
C MET A 534 19.70 -22.32 60.85
N ALA A 535 18.62 -22.21 60.07
CA ALA A 535 17.34 -22.83 60.41
C ALA A 535 17.40 -24.38 60.49
N ASN A 536 18.32 -25.01 59.75
CA ASN A 536 18.55 -26.45 59.78
C ASN A 536 19.52 -26.90 60.89
N GLY A 537 19.94 -25.99 61.78
CA GLY A 537 20.77 -26.30 62.95
C GLY A 537 22.27 -26.05 62.77
N ASP A 538 22.70 -25.43 61.68
CA ASP A 538 24.08 -24.97 61.51
C ASP A 538 24.25 -23.56 62.11
N TRP A 539 24.69 -23.49 63.36
CA TRP A 539 24.81 -22.24 64.11
C TRP A 539 26.14 -21.50 63.87
N ASP A 540 27.03 -22.03 63.03
CA ASP A 540 28.33 -21.41 62.72
C ASP A 540 28.34 -20.69 61.36
N VAL A 541 27.15 -20.40 60.83
CA VAL A 541 26.98 -19.78 59.52
C VAL A 541 27.22 -18.27 59.59
N GLU A 542 28.16 -17.77 58.79
CA GLU A 542 28.39 -16.34 58.57
C GLU A 542 28.18 -16.01 57.08
N VAL A 543 27.47 -14.92 56.79
CA VAL A 543 27.32 -14.42 55.41
C VAL A 543 28.25 -13.24 55.16
N LYS A 544 29.09 -13.33 54.12
CA LYS A 544 29.98 -12.24 53.71
C LYS A 544 29.42 -11.59 52.43
N LEU A 545 28.73 -10.48 52.60
CA LEU A 545 28.24 -9.66 51.50
C LEU A 545 29.18 -8.46 51.31
N ARG A 546 29.53 -8.16 50.05
CA ARG A 546 30.41 -7.03 49.70
C ARG A 546 29.63 -5.78 49.25
N ASN A 547 28.30 -5.86 49.34
CA ASN A 547 27.38 -4.81 48.94
C ASN A 547 27.36 -3.68 49.98
N ARG A 548 27.19 -2.43 49.50
CA ARG A 548 27.02 -1.23 50.34
C ARG A 548 25.59 -0.67 50.20
N ASP A 549 24.65 -1.58 50.07
CA ASP A 549 23.22 -1.32 49.91
C ASP A 549 22.44 -1.95 51.09
N GLU A 550 21.12 -1.83 51.06
CA GLU A 550 20.22 -2.35 52.09
C GLU A 550 20.37 -3.88 52.30
N VAL A 551 20.82 -4.61 51.27
CA VAL A 551 21.07 -6.06 51.38
C VAL A 551 22.38 -6.32 52.14
N GLY A 552 23.39 -5.47 51.97
CA GLY A 552 24.61 -5.48 52.78
C GLY A 552 24.32 -5.30 54.26
N ASP A 553 23.50 -4.32 54.61
CA ASP A 553 23.10 -4.03 56.00
C ASP A 553 22.35 -5.22 56.62
N LEU A 554 21.43 -5.85 55.87
CA LEU A 554 20.75 -7.08 56.30
C LEU A 554 21.73 -8.22 56.57
N GLY A 555 22.81 -8.35 55.78
CA GLY A 555 23.86 -9.34 56.02
C GLY A 555 24.58 -9.12 57.36
N VAL A 556 24.91 -7.86 57.69
CA VAL A 556 25.53 -7.50 58.97
C VAL A 556 24.61 -7.82 60.15
N GLN A 557 23.33 -7.44 60.05
CA GLN A 557 22.34 -7.72 61.10
C GLN A 557 22.12 -9.23 61.28
N PHE A 558 22.05 -9.98 60.18
CA PHE A 558 21.96 -11.44 60.22
C PHE A 558 23.14 -12.07 60.97
N ASN A 559 24.38 -11.68 60.67
CA ASN A 559 25.57 -12.20 61.36
C ASN A 559 25.58 -11.84 62.86
N ARG A 560 25.03 -10.68 63.24
CA ARG A 560 24.88 -10.30 64.66
C ARG A 560 23.89 -11.22 65.37
N MET A 561 22.75 -11.50 64.75
CA MET A 561 21.75 -12.44 65.27
C MET A 561 22.31 -13.87 65.37
N ALA A 562 23.00 -14.36 64.35
CA ALA A 562 23.60 -15.70 64.34
C ALA A 562 24.58 -15.90 65.51
N ARG A 563 25.45 -14.90 65.77
CA ARG A 563 26.35 -14.91 66.92
C ARG A 563 25.60 -14.92 68.25
N TYR A 564 24.56 -14.11 68.39
CA TYR A 564 23.75 -14.05 69.59
C TYR A 564 23.06 -15.39 69.89
N ILE A 565 22.46 -16.03 68.88
CA ILE A 565 21.82 -17.35 69.01
C ILE A 565 22.86 -18.43 69.38
N LYS A 566 24.03 -18.45 68.72
CA LYS A 566 25.11 -19.38 69.02
C LYS A 566 25.57 -19.27 70.48
N GLN A 567 25.75 -18.04 70.97
CA GLN A 567 26.09 -17.75 72.36
C GLN A 567 25.00 -18.29 73.32
N HIS A 568 23.73 -18.02 73.01
CA HIS A 568 22.61 -18.42 73.86
C HIS A 568 22.44 -19.95 73.94
N ILE A 569 22.67 -20.67 72.84
CA ILE A 569 22.70 -22.14 72.83
C ILE A 569 23.86 -22.64 73.70
N ALA A 570 25.05 -22.05 73.58
CA ALA A 570 26.19 -22.41 74.40
C ALA A 570 25.90 -22.21 75.90
N ASP A 571 25.29 -21.08 76.26
CA ASP A 571 24.86 -20.77 77.63
C ASP A 571 23.86 -21.82 78.16
N ILE A 572 22.83 -22.17 77.37
CA ILE A 572 21.84 -23.21 77.72
C ILE A 572 22.51 -24.58 77.87
N THR A 573 23.41 -24.97 76.97
CA THR A 573 24.13 -26.26 77.09
C THR A 573 25.03 -26.30 78.32
N SER A 574 25.71 -25.20 78.65
CA SER A 574 26.53 -25.09 79.86
C SER A 574 25.69 -25.13 81.14
N PHE A 575 24.49 -24.53 81.12
CA PHE A 575 23.53 -24.58 82.23
C PHE A 575 22.91 -25.99 82.40
N SER A 576 22.62 -26.67 81.29
CA SER A 576 22.18 -28.07 81.29
C SER A 576 23.26 -28.99 81.84
N GLU A 577 24.51 -28.89 81.38
CA GLU A 577 25.65 -29.64 81.92
C GLU A 577 25.90 -29.33 83.41
N ALA A 578 25.76 -28.07 83.82
CA ALA A 578 25.84 -27.69 85.23
C ALA A 578 24.72 -28.34 86.06
N SER A 579 23.47 -28.34 85.59
CA SER A 579 22.35 -29.01 86.25
C SER A 579 22.54 -30.55 86.33
N TYR A 580 23.12 -31.18 85.31
CA TYR A 580 23.52 -32.60 85.36
C TYR A 580 24.60 -32.89 86.42
N ARG A 581 25.40 -31.89 86.82
CA ARG A 581 26.42 -32.00 87.85
C ARG A 581 25.89 -31.88 89.29
N PHE A 582 24.68 -31.34 89.47
CA PHE A 582 24.05 -31.10 90.78
C PHE A 582 22.82 -31.98 91.07
N VAL A 583 22.34 -32.78 90.12
CA VAL A 583 21.28 -33.78 90.37
C VAL A 583 21.92 -35.18 90.54
N PRO A 584 21.81 -35.83 91.72
CA PRO A 584 22.29 -37.20 91.92
C PRO A 584 21.58 -38.18 90.98
N GLN A 585 22.31 -39.15 90.39
CA GLN A 585 21.71 -40.18 89.51
C GLN A 585 20.53 -40.96 90.14
N GLN A 586 20.40 -40.90 91.47
CA GLN A 586 19.31 -41.52 92.22
C GLN A 586 17.94 -40.82 92.00
N PHE A 587 17.91 -39.55 91.59
CA PHE A 587 16.65 -38.82 91.36
C PHE A 587 15.91 -39.30 90.10
N PHE A 588 16.64 -39.70 89.05
CA PHE A 588 16.06 -40.27 87.82
C PHE A 588 15.59 -41.72 88.01
N HIS A 589 16.06 -42.42 89.05
CA HIS A 589 15.66 -43.79 89.37
C HIS A 589 14.31 -43.84 90.13
N SER A 590 13.95 -42.77 90.83
CA SER A 590 12.69 -42.63 91.59
C SER A 590 11.48 -42.27 90.71
N LEU A 591 11.69 -41.88 89.46
CA LEU A 591 10.64 -41.69 88.45
C LEU A 591 10.29 -42.98 87.69
N GLY A 592 10.68 -44.15 88.22
CA GLY A 592 10.56 -45.43 87.52
C GLY A 592 9.12 -45.82 87.15
N LYS A 593 8.82 -45.90 85.85
CA LYS A 593 8.76 -47.17 85.05
C LYS A 593 7.77 -47.09 83.88
N LYS A 594 8.27 -47.24 82.64
CA LYS A 594 8.19 -48.45 81.77
C LYS A 594 8.62 -48.12 80.32
N GLY A 595 9.60 -48.86 79.79
CA GLY A 595 9.67 -49.15 78.35
C GLY A 595 11.02 -48.98 77.60
N HIS A 596 12.00 -49.86 77.87
CA HIS A 596 12.98 -50.50 76.93
C HIS A 596 13.94 -49.61 76.10
N SER A 597 15.21 -49.92 75.83
CA SER A 597 16.22 -50.89 76.28
C SER A 597 17.58 -50.39 75.71
N ARG A 598 18.70 -50.74 76.35
CA ARG A 598 20.08 -50.35 75.97
C ARG A 598 20.77 -51.41 75.10
N HIS A 599 21.90 -50.99 74.50
CA HIS A 599 23.04 -51.75 73.91
C HIS A 599 22.94 -52.17 72.43
N SER A 600 23.98 -52.16 71.60
CA SER A 600 25.41 -51.74 71.69
C SER A 600 26.03 -51.73 70.28
N ALA A 601 27.18 -51.07 70.13
CA ALA A 601 27.97 -50.80 68.92
C ALA A 601 28.40 -51.99 68.03
N ARG A 602 28.61 -51.73 66.72
CA ARG A 602 29.78 -52.15 65.88
C ARG A 602 29.61 -51.78 64.38
N ARG A 603 30.66 -51.22 63.74
CA ARG A 603 31.03 -51.49 62.32
C ARG A 603 31.77 -52.86 62.27
N PRO A 604 32.03 -53.58 61.15
CA PRO A 604 32.06 -53.22 59.70
C PRO A 604 31.52 -54.32 58.72
N GLY A 605 31.66 -54.16 57.39
CA GLY A 605 32.03 -55.29 56.49
C GLY A 605 31.13 -55.68 55.30
N SER A 606 31.69 -55.46 54.10
CA SER A 606 31.43 -55.94 52.72
C SER A 606 30.88 -57.35 52.38
N LYS A 607 30.39 -57.44 51.12
CA LYS A 607 30.27 -58.56 50.13
C LYS A 607 28.87 -59.19 49.95
N LYS A 608 28.23 -59.06 48.77
CA LYS A 608 28.41 -59.70 47.44
C LYS A 608 27.84 -61.14 47.36
N HIS A 609 26.69 -61.29 46.71
CA HIS A 609 26.25 -62.35 45.75
C HIS A 609 24.73 -62.20 45.59
N GLY A 610 24.09 -62.26 44.42
CA GLY A 610 24.50 -62.77 43.11
C GLY A 610 23.41 -63.71 42.58
N GLY A 611 22.82 -63.39 41.42
CA GLY A 611 21.99 -64.28 40.60
C GLY A 611 20.54 -64.48 41.08
N HIS A 612 19.54 -64.74 40.25
CA HIS A 612 19.53 -65.04 38.82
C HIS A 612 18.07 -65.08 38.32
N GLY A 613 17.89 -64.92 37.00
CA GLY A 613 16.80 -65.52 36.21
C GLY A 613 15.49 -64.73 36.16
N ARG A 614 15.18 -63.99 35.09
CA ARG A 614 14.79 -64.40 33.72
C ARG A 614 13.27 -64.50 33.54
N GLN A 615 12.81 -63.77 32.51
CA GLN A 615 11.76 -64.13 31.55
C GLN A 615 10.33 -64.20 32.12
N SER A 616 9.27 -63.70 31.47
CA SER A 616 9.00 -63.50 30.05
C SER A 616 7.87 -62.44 29.98
N ALA A 617 7.87 -61.52 29.00
CA ALA A 617 7.09 -61.62 27.75
C ALA A 617 5.58 -61.75 28.02
N ARG A 618 4.69 -60.96 27.45
CA ARG A 618 4.52 -60.68 26.01
C ARG A 618 3.43 -59.58 25.90
N VAL A 619 3.65 -58.52 25.10
CA VAL A 619 3.17 -58.36 23.70
C VAL A 619 1.87 -57.54 23.66
N GLN A 620 2.02 -56.28 23.26
CA GLN A 620 1.69 -55.70 21.92
C GLN A 620 0.33 -55.03 22.05
N ALA A 621 0.03 -53.92 21.41
CA ALA A 621 0.53 -53.14 20.27
C ALA A 621 -0.49 -51.99 20.21
N THR A 622 -0.32 -50.80 19.66
CA THR A 622 0.60 -50.12 18.74
C THR A 622 -0.15 -48.76 18.60
N ILE A 623 0.50 -47.63 18.88
CA ILE A 623 1.18 -46.79 17.86
C ILE A 623 0.12 -46.21 16.89
N GLU A 624 0.09 -44.93 16.55
CA GLU A 624 1.01 -43.82 16.77
C GLU A 624 0.32 -42.54 16.24
N ASN A 625 0.84 -41.41 16.73
CA ASN A 625 1.31 -40.22 16.01
C ASN A 625 0.47 -39.67 14.85
N ALA A 626 0.06 -38.40 14.95
CA ALA A 626 0.85 -37.16 14.79
C ALA A 626 0.98 -36.74 13.33
#